data_AF-O94214-F1
#
_entry.id   AF-O94214-F1
#
_cell.length_a   1.000
_cell.length_b   1.000
_cell.length_c   1.000
_cell.angle_alpha   90.00
_cell.angle_beta   90.00
_cell.angle_gamma   90.00
#
_symmetry.space_group_name_H-M   'P 1'
#
loop_
_entity.id
_entity.type
_entity.pdbx_description
1 polymer ?
#
loop_
_entity_poly.entity_id
_entity_poly.type
_entity_poly.pdbx_seq_one_letter_code
_entity_poly.pdbx_strand_id
1 'polypeptide(L)'
;MATPLPPSFVVPATQTETRRDPLQHEELPPLFPEKITIFNIWRYLDYKHVLGLGLTPLIALYGLLTTEIQTKTLIWSIIYYYATGLGITAGYHRLWAHRAYNAGPAMSFVLALLGAGAVEGSIKWWSRGHRAHHRWTDTEKDPYSAHRGLFFSHIGWMLIKRPGWKIGHADVDDLNKSKLVQWQHKNYLPLVLIMGVVFPTVVAGLGWGDWRGGYFYAAILRLVFVHHATFCVNSLAHWLGDGPFDDRHSPRDHFITAFVTLGEGYHNFHHQFPQDYRNAIRFYQYDPTKWVIALCAFFGLATHLKTFPENEVRKGQLQMIEKRVLEKKTKLQWGTPIADLPILSFEDFQHACKNDNKKWILLEGVVYDVADFMTEHPGGEKYLKMGVGKDMTAAFNGGMYDHSNAARNLLSLMRVAVVEYGGEVEAQKKNPSMPIYGTDHVKAE
;
A
#
# COMPACT_ATOMS: atom_id res chain seq x y z
N MET A 1 -17.10 -9.87 21.11
CA MET A 1 -17.62 -9.23 19.88
C MET A 1 -18.16 -7.88 20.30
N ALA A 2 -17.65 -6.78 19.73
CA ALA A 2 -18.22 -5.46 20.00
C ALA A 2 -19.59 -5.37 19.33
N THR A 3 -20.60 -4.90 20.07
CA THR A 3 -21.92 -4.57 19.54
C THR A 3 -21.76 -3.57 18.39
N PRO A 4 -22.36 -3.77 17.21
CA PRO A 4 -22.28 -2.79 16.14
C PRO A 4 -22.86 -1.46 16.65
N LEU A 5 -22.04 -0.40 16.55
CA LEU A 5 -22.47 0.94 16.93
C LEU A 5 -23.63 1.38 16.03
N PRO A 6 -24.58 2.19 16.54
CA PRO A 6 -25.60 2.81 15.72
C PRO A 6 -24.95 3.58 14.55
N PRO A 7 -25.60 3.66 13.36
CA PRO A 7 -25.06 4.35 12.19
C PRO A 7 -24.71 5.84 12.42
N SER A 8 -25.17 6.44 13.52
CA SER A 8 -24.89 7.81 13.94
C SER A 8 -23.59 7.99 14.74
N PHE A 9 -22.85 6.93 15.07
CA PHE A 9 -21.60 7.03 15.83
C PHE A 9 -20.39 6.96 14.90
N VAL A 10 -20.14 8.05 14.17
CA VAL A 10 -18.76 8.38 13.79
C VAL A 10 -18.18 9.12 15.00
N VAL A 11 -17.46 8.41 15.85
CA VAL A 11 -16.75 9.05 16.96
C VAL A 11 -15.75 10.03 16.33
N PRO A 12 -15.84 11.34 16.61
CA PRO A 12 -14.94 12.31 16.00
C PRO A 12 -13.50 11.99 16.40
N ALA A 13 -12.63 11.85 15.41
CA ALA A 13 -11.21 11.61 15.62
C ALA A 13 -10.55 12.89 16.15
N THR A 14 -9.67 12.75 17.15
CA THR A 14 -8.72 13.82 17.49
C THR A 14 -7.76 14.06 16.33
N GLN A 15 -7.08 15.22 16.30
CA GLN A 15 -6.06 15.51 15.28
C GLN A 15 -4.96 14.43 15.18
N THR A 16 -4.68 13.72 16.28
CA THR A 16 -3.68 12.63 16.29
C THR A 16 -4.22 11.34 15.68
N GLU A 17 -5.52 11.08 15.83
CA GLU A 17 -6.22 9.91 15.27
C GLU A 17 -6.64 10.13 13.82
N THR A 18 -6.77 11.39 13.39
CA THR A 18 -7.08 11.74 12.01
C THR A 18 -5.98 11.28 11.07
N ARG A 19 -6.42 10.69 9.96
CA ARG A 19 -5.55 10.31 8.85
C ARG A 19 -4.79 11.54 8.36
N ARG A 20 -3.48 11.38 8.15
CA ARG A 20 -2.64 12.45 7.65
C ARG A 20 -2.61 12.45 6.12
N ASP A 21 -2.42 13.63 5.55
CA ASP A 21 -2.22 13.76 4.11
C ASP A 21 -0.93 13.08 3.64
N PRO A 22 -0.86 12.73 2.33
CA PRO A 22 0.38 12.34 1.68
C PRO A 22 1.53 13.27 2.05
N LEU A 23 2.71 12.69 2.31
CA LEU A 23 3.90 13.53 2.40
C LEU A 23 4.10 14.22 1.05
N GLN A 24 4.31 15.54 1.08
CA GLN A 24 4.70 16.26 -0.12
C GLN A 24 6.04 15.71 -0.61
N HIS A 25 6.15 15.50 -1.92
CA HIS A 25 7.40 15.07 -2.55
C HIS A 25 8.39 16.24 -2.56
N GLU A 26 9.10 16.44 -1.45
CA GLU A 26 10.26 17.31 -1.44
C GLU A 26 11.41 16.61 -2.17
N GLU A 27 12.08 17.32 -3.08
CA GLU A 27 13.29 16.80 -3.71
C GLU A 27 14.32 16.47 -2.64
N LEU A 28 14.75 15.21 -2.61
CA LEU A 28 15.74 14.78 -1.64
C LEU A 28 17.08 15.49 -1.90
N PRO A 29 17.77 15.94 -0.84
CA PRO A 29 19.07 16.57 -0.99
C PRO A 29 20.06 15.62 -1.69
N PRO A 30 21.08 16.19 -2.37
CA PRO A 30 22.05 15.39 -3.10
C PRO A 30 22.78 14.42 -2.16
N LEU A 31 23.08 13.23 -2.69
CA LEU A 31 23.77 12.19 -1.92
C LEU A 31 25.16 12.64 -1.49
N PHE A 32 25.84 13.38 -2.36
CA PHE A 32 27.21 13.85 -2.18
C PHE A 32 27.29 15.37 -2.31
N PRO A 33 28.30 16.02 -1.69
CA PRO A 33 28.48 17.47 -1.80
C PRO A 33 28.79 17.92 -3.23
N GLU A 34 29.58 17.14 -3.96
CA GLU A 34 29.88 17.39 -5.37
C GLU A 34 28.84 16.74 -6.28
N LYS A 35 28.49 17.42 -7.37
CA LYS A 35 27.66 16.84 -8.43
C LYS A 35 28.40 15.67 -9.08
N ILE A 36 27.73 14.52 -9.18
CA ILE A 36 28.29 13.34 -9.87
C ILE A 36 28.33 13.60 -11.37
N THR A 37 29.48 13.31 -11.98
CA THR A 37 29.76 13.36 -13.42
C THR A 37 30.49 12.08 -13.82
N ILE A 38 30.58 11.80 -15.12
CA ILE A 38 31.37 10.67 -15.64
C ILE A 38 32.86 10.73 -15.23
N PHE A 39 33.38 11.92 -14.95
CA PHE A 39 34.78 12.14 -14.61
C PHE A 39 35.11 11.92 -13.12
N ASN A 40 34.10 11.95 -12.23
CA ASN A 40 34.31 11.78 -10.78
C ASN A 40 33.52 10.60 -10.16
N ILE A 41 32.61 9.95 -10.90
CA ILE A 41 31.76 8.88 -10.37
C ILE A 41 32.56 7.74 -9.71
N TRP A 42 33.74 7.42 -10.24
CA TRP A 42 34.63 6.39 -9.72
C TRP A 42 35.01 6.61 -8.25
N ARG A 43 35.07 7.86 -7.76
CA ARG A 43 35.36 8.18 -6.34
C ARG A 43 34.27 7.71 -5.40
N TYR A 44 33.04 7.59 -5.89
CA TYR A 44 31.85 7.28 -5.10
C TYR A 44 31.43 5.81 -5.23
N LEU A 45 32.09 5.02 -6.06
CA LEU A 45 31.69 3.63 -6.30
C LEU A 45 32.06 2.71 -5.13
N ASP A 46 31.14 1.82 -4.79
CA ASP A 46 31.45 0.63 -4.01
C ASP A 46 31.96 -0.49 -4.91
N TYR A 47 33.27 -0.49 -5.16
CA TYR A 47 33.92 -1.46 -6.04
C TYR A 47 33.61 -2.92 -5.71
N LYS A 48 33.36 -3.27 -4.44
CA LYS A 48 33.02 -4.65 -4.07
C LYS A 48 31.66 -5.05 -4.64
N HIS A 49 30.66 -4.19 -4.45
CA HIS A 49 29.31 -4.40 -4.98
C HIS A 49 29.26 -4.23 -6.49
N VAL A 50 29.98 -3.26 -7.06
CA VAL A 50 30.08 -3.07 -8.53
C VAL A 50 30.63 -4.33 -9.20
N LEU A 51 31.73 -4.88 -8.68
CA LEU A 51 32.30 -6.11 -9.23
C LEU A 51 31.38 -7.31 -9.00
N GLY A 52 30.86 -7.50 -7.78
CA GLY A 52 29.97 -8.62 -7.47
C GLY A 52 28.67 -8.61 -8.30
N LEU A 53 27.95 -7.49 -8.31
CA LEU A 53 26.68 -7.35 -9.01
C LEU A 53 26.84 -7.15 -10.52
N GLY A 54 28.00 -6.67 -10.99
CA GLY A 54 28.31 -6.52 -12.42
C GLY A 54 28.85 -7.80 -13.06
N LEU A 55 29.74 -8.54 -12.40
CA LEU A 55 30.34 -9.75 -12.97
C LEU A 55 29.40 -10.95 -12.91
N THR A 56 28.59 -11.09 -11.85
CA THR A 56 27.73 -12.28 -11.68
C THR A 56 26.74 -12.46 -12.85
N PRO A 57 26.04 -11.43 -13.35
CA PRO A 57 25.21 -11.55 -14.55
C PRO A 57 25.99 -11.90 -15.82
N LEU A 58 27.22 -11.39 -15.99
CA LEU A 58 28.07 -11.73 -17.13
C LEU A 58 28.50 -13.20 -17.09
N ILE A 59 28.86 -13.72 -15.92
CA ILE A 59 29.16 -15.14 -15.71
C ILE A 59 27.92 -16.00 -15.97
N ALA A 60 26.74 -15.55 -15.52
CA ALA A 60 25.49 -16.26 -15.77
C ALA A 60 25.15 -16.31 -17.27
N LEU A 61 25.35 -15.20 -18.00
CA LEU A 61 25.16 -15.13 -19.44
C LEU A 61 26.14 -16.06 -20.18
N TYR A 62 27.41 -16.07 -19.80
CA TYR A 62 28.37 -17.02 -20.34
C TYR A 62 27.93 -18.46 -20.07
N GLY A 63 27.45 -18.76 -18.85
CA GLY A 63 26.92 -20.06 -18.48
C GLY A 63 25.76 -20.50 -19.36
N LEU A 64 24.77 -19.62 -19.56
CA LEU A 64 23.60 -19.83 -20.41
C LEU A 64 23.99 -20.15 -21.87
N LEU A 65 25.03 -19.49 -22.39
CA LEU A 65 25.48 -19.68 -23.78
C LEU A 65 26.36 -20.92 -23.98
N THR A 66 26.96 -21.46 -22.92
CA THR A 66 28.02 -22.49 -23.03
C THR A 66 27.73 -23.77 -22.24
N THR A 67 26.59 -23.87 -21.57
CA THR A 67 26.26 -25.01 -20.72
C THR A 67 24.86 -25.48 -21.05
N GLU A 68 24.74 -26.72 -21.53
CA GLU A 68 23.46 -27.35 -21.75
C GLU A 68 22.72 -27.56 -20.42
N ILE A 69 21.42 -27.28 -20.39
CA ILE A 69 20.63 -27.39 -19.18
C ILE A 69 20.08 -28.81 -19.02
N GLN A 70 20.44 -29.47 -17.93
CA GLN A 70 19.81 -30.73 -17.53
C GLN A 70 18.53 -30.48 -16.71
N THR A 71 17.49 -31.28 -16.94
CA THR A 71 16.21 -31.14 -16.24
C THR A 71 16.35 -31.22 -14.72
N LYS A 72 17.18 -32.15 -14.21
CA LYS A 72 17.43 -32.29 -12.75
C LYS A 72 18.08 -31.03 -12.17
N THR A 73 19.05 -30.46 -12.88
CA THR A 73 19.71 -29.21 -12.50
C THR A 73 18.78 -28.01 -12.55
N LEU A 74 17.90 -27.94 -13.56
CA LEU A 74 16.88 -26.89 -13.62
C LEU A 74 15.93 -26.97 -12.40
N ILE A 75 15.40 -28.16 -12.12
CA ILE A 75 14.51 -28.38 -10.96
C ILE A 75 15.23 -28.00 -9.67
N TRP A 76 16.49 -28.44 -9.50
CA TRP A 76 17.30 -28.08 -8.34
C TRP A 76 17.54 -26.57 -8.22
N SER A 77 17.85 -25.90 -9.33
CA SER A 77 18.03 -24.45 -9.38
C SER A 77 16.77 -23.72 -8.92
N ILE A 78 15.59 -24.18 -9.32
CA ILE A 78 14.30 -23.62 -8.90
C ILE A 78 14.05 -23.90 -7.42
N ILE A 79 14.23 -25.13 -6.94
CA ILE A 79 14.07 -25.46 -5.52
C ILE A 79 14.99 -24.59 -4.67
N TYR A 80 16.25 -24.46 -5.07
CA TYR A 80 17.23 -23.69 -4.33
C TYR A 80 16.98 -22.18 -4.41
N TYR A 81 16.45 -21.66 -5.53
CA TYR A 81 15.93 -20.30 -5.65
C TYR A 81 14.89 -20.01 -4.55
N TYR A 82 13.86 -20.84 -4.45
CA TYR A 82 12.82 -20.70 -3.43
C TYR A 82 13.37 -20.89 -2.02
N ALA A 83 14.30 -21.82 -1.80
CA ALA A 83 14.91 -22.04 -0.49
C ALA A 83 15.71 -20.82 0.00
N THR A 84 16.57 -20.25 -0.85
CA THR A 84 17.33 -19.04 -0.51
C THR A 84 16.42 -17.81 -0.40
N GLY A 85 15.38 -17.73 -1.24
CA GLY A 85 14.33 -16.71 -1.15
C GLY A 85 13.61 -16.75 0.19
N LEU A 86 13.23 -17.93 0.68
CA LEU A 86 12.67 -18.13 2.03
C LEU A 86 13.67 -17.77 3.14
N GLY A 87 14.97 -17.98 2.93
CA GLY A 87 16.01 -17.49 3.83
C GLY A 87 15.96 -15.98 4.04
N ILE A 88 15.65 -15.23 2.98
CA ILE A 88 15.42 -13.78 3.04
C ILE A 88 14.04 -13.46 3.64
N THR A 89 12.96 -13.97 3.04
CA THR A 89 11.59 -13.56 3.41
C THR A 89 11.17 -14.11 4.78
N ALA A 90 11.27 -15.42 5.02
CA ALA A 90 10.91 -16.01 6.30
C ALA A 90 11.96 -15.72 7.38
N GLY A 91 13.24 -15.68 7.01
CA GLY A 91 14.35 -15.43 7.91
C GLY A 91 14.64 -13.94 8.11
N TYR A 92 15.44 -13.36 7.22
CA TYR A 92 16.01 -12.01 7.39
C TYR A 92 14.92 -10.97 7.64
N HIS A 93 13.84 -11.03 6.88
CA HIS A 93 12.75 -10.08 6.90
C HIS A 93 11.79 -10.32 8.08
N ARG A 94 10.99 -11.38 8.04
CA ARG A 94 9.89 -11.59 9.01
C ARG A 94 10.38 -12.01 10.39
N LEU A 95 11.41 -12.86 10.49
CA LEU A 95 11.93 -13.34 11.77
C LEU A 95 12.87 -12.30 12.42
N TRP A 96 13.93 -11.89 11.73
CA TRP A 96 14.97 -11.05 12.35
C TRP A 96 14.70 -9.55 12.23
N ALA A 97 14.27 -9.02 11.09
CA ALA A 97 14.02 -7.59 10.97
C ALA A 97 12.75 -7.17 11.72
N HIS A 98 11.67 -7.94 11.60
CA HIS A 98 10.34 -7.56 12.12
C HIS A 98 9.85 -8.33 13.35
N ARG A 99 10.49 -9.44 13.71
CA ARG A 99 10.13 -10.24 14.89
C ARG A 99 8.65 -10.64 14.85
N ALA A 100 8.18 -11.05 13.68
CA ALA A 100 6.79 -11.38 13.39
C ALA A 100 6.40 -12.77 13.92
N TYR A 101 7.38 -13.62 14.22
CA TYR A 101 7.19 -14.92 14.86
C TYR A 101 8.46 -15.36 15.58
N ASN A 102 8.38 -16.43 16.36
CA ASN A 102 9.51 -17.09 16.99
C ASN A 102 9.82 -18.40 16.26
N ALA A 103 11.09 -18.68 15.97
CA ALA A 103 11.54 -19.92 15.35
C ALA A 103 12.37 -20.77 16.32
N GLY A 104 12.21 -22.09 16.27
CA GLY A 104 13.07 -23.01 17.00
C GLY A 104 14.54 -22.95 16.55
N PRO A 105 15.50 -23.52 17.30
CA PRO A 105 16.93 -23.43 16.99
C PRO A 105 17.28 -24.02 15.62
N ALA A 106 16.71 -25.18 15.26
CA ALA A 106 16.96 -25.84 13.99
C ALA A 106 16.46 -24.99 12.80
N MET A 107 15.21 -24.53 12.87
CA MET A 107 14.63 -23.66 11.83
C MET A 107 15.43 -22.36 11.69
N SER A 108 15.79 -21.71 12.80
CA SER A 108 16.58 -20.49 12.80
C SER A 108 17.96 -20.71 12.15
N PHE A 109 18.62 -21.83 12.45
CA PHE A 109 19.92 -22.17 11.86
C PHE A 109 19.82 -22.42 10.36
N VAL A 110 18.80 -23.18 9.91
CA VAL A 110 18.55 -23.42 8.48
C VAL A 110 18.28 -22.12 7.74
N LEU A 111 17.41 -21.26 8.27
CA LEU A 111 17.12 -19.95 7.67
C LEU A 111 18.36 -19.05 7.61
N ALA A 112 19.25 -19.13 8.61
CA ALA A 112 20.51 -18.37 8.62
C ALA A 112 21.48 -18.84 7.52
N LEU A 113 21.54 -20.14 7.26
CA LEU A 113 22.34 -20.72 6.17
C LEU A 113 21.75 -20.39 4.80
N LEU A 114 20.44 -20.58 4.61
CA LEU A 114 19.75 -20.28 3.35
C LEU A 114 19.81 -18.78 3.01
N GLY A 115 19.64 -17.91 4.01
CA GLY A 115 19.80 -16.46 3.84
C GLY A 115 21.24 -16.07 3.46
N ALA A 116 22.26 -16.77 3.98
CA ALA A 116 23.63 -16.57 3.51
C ALA A 116 23.82 -17.04 2.04
N GLY A 117 23.08 -18.07 1.60
CA GLY A 117 23.06 -18.54 0.23
C GLY A 117 22.43 -17.58 -0.78
N ALA A 118 21.65 -16.60 -0.31
CA ALA A 118 21.11 -15.50 -1.12
C ALA A 118 22.13 -14.37 -1.36
N VAL A 119 23.20 -14.27 -0.55
CA VAL A 119 24.34 -13.35 -0.75
C VAL A 119 23.97 -11.84 -0.62
N GLU A 120 22.96 -11.51 0.18
CA GLU A 120 22.45 -10.13 0.33
C GLU A 120 22.96 -9.37 1.57
N GLY A 121 24.02 -9.88 2.19
CA GLY A 121 24.58 -9.37 3.44
C GLY A 121 24.25 -10.28 4.63
N SER A 122 24.97 -10.11 5.73
CA SER A 122 24.67 -10.84 6.97
C SER A 122 23.29 -10.47 7.53
N ILE A 123 22.69 -11.34 8.34
CA ILE A 123 21.40 -11.08 9.01
C ILE A 123 21.40 -9.70 9.69
N LYS A 124 22.47 -9.40 10.43
CA LYS A 124 22.64 -8.15 11.17
C LYS A 124 22.66 -6.93 10.25
N TRP A 125 23.44 -6.99 9.17
CA TRP A 125 23.57 -5.87 8.23
C TRP A 125 22.27 -5.62 7.47
N TRP A 126 21.65 -6.68 6.95
CA TRP A 126 20.40 -6.63 6.20
C TRP A 126 19.27 -6.11 7.08
N SER A 127 19.08 -6.70 8.26
CA SER A 127 18.00 -6.31 9.19
C SER A 127 18.15 -4.88 9.68
N ARG A 128 19.39 -4.41 9.92
CA ARG A 128 19.64 -3.00 10.28
C ARG A 128 19.19 -2.06 9.16
N GLY A 129 19.56 -2.37 7.91
CA GLY A 129 19.16 -1.60 6.74
C GLY A 129 17.64 -1.58 6.57
N HIS A 130 17.00 -2.74 6.68
CA HIS A 130 15.54 -2.89 6.56
C HIS A 130 14.76 -2.15 7.65
N ARG A 131 15.20 -2.24 8.91
CA ARG A 131 14.60 -1.47 10.01
C ARG A 131 14.79 0.04 9.81
N ALA A 132 15.93 0.48 9.28
CA ALA A 132 16.15 1.89 8.95
C ALA A 132 15.24 2.34 7.81
N HIS A 133 15.05 1.51 6.79
CA HIS A 133 14.12 1.77 5.70
C HIS A 133 12.68 1.93 6.20
N HIS A 134 12.18 1.05 7.06
CA HIS A 134 10.84 1.20 7.66
C HIS A 134 10.69 2.46 8.52
N ARG A 135 11.70 2.79 9.31
CA ARG A 135 11.65 3.96 10.21
C ARG A 135 11.73 5.29 9.45
N TRP A 136 12.48 5.31 8.36
CA TRP A 136 12.84 6.53 7.64
C TRP A 136 12.35 6.51 6.20
N THR A 137 11.33 5.70 5.88
CA THR A 137 10.83 5.46 4.52
C THR A 137 10.66 6.77 3.77
N ASP A 138 11.13 6.80 2.53
CA ASP A 138 11.03 7.95 1.61
C ASP A 138 11.85 9.20 2.00
N THR A 139 12.54 9.21 3.14
CA THR A 139 13.39 10.35 3.54
C THR A 139 14.85 10.20 3.06
N GLU A 140 15.69 11.22 3.26
CA GLU A 140 17.14 11.12 2.99
C GLU A 140 17.81 9.98 3.77
N LYS A 141 17.29 9.69 4.97
CA LYS A 141 17.83 8.68 5.90
C LYS A 141 17.49 7.25 5.49
N ASP A 142 16.55 7.07 4.58
CA ASP A 142 16.27 5.76 3.99
C ASP A 142 17.50 5.28 3.19
N PRO A 143 18.03 4.07 3.46
CA PRO A 143 19.16 3.52 2.71
C PRO A 143 18.91 3.45 1.19
N TYR A 144 17.68 3.15 0.77
CA TYR A 144 17.33 2.87 -0.63
C TYR A 144 16.02 3.56 -1.05
N SER A 145 15.80 4.79 -0.56
CA SER A 145 14.63 5.63 -0.87
C SER A 145 14.19 5.55 -2.33
N ALA A 146 12.91 5.20 -2.54
CA ALA A 146 12.28 5.18 -3.84
C ALA A 146 12.24 6.57 -4.52
N HIS A 147 12.23 7.66 -3.73
CA HIS A 147 12.27 9.04 -4.25
C HIS A 147 13.59 9.43 -4.92
N ARG A 148 14.65 8.62 -4.78
CA ARG A 148 15.90 8.82 -5.55
C ARG A 148 15.85 8.17 -6.94
N GLY A 149 14.70 7.61 -7.33
CA GLY A 149 14.47 7.02 -8.64
C GLY A 149 14.47 5.49 -8.62
N LEU A 150 13.84 4.91 -9.64
CA LEU A 150 13.69 3.46 -9.78
C LEU A 150 15.05 2.74 -9.85
N PHE A 151 16.01 3.27 -10.61
CA PHE A 151 17.34 2.66 -10.72
C PHE A 151 18.10 2.68 -9.38
N PHE A 152 18.01 3.80 -8.65
CA PHE A 152 18.67 3.95 -7.36
C PHE A 152 18.13 2.94 -6.35
N SER A 153 16.81 2.88 -6.19
CA SER A 153 16.13 1.99 -5.25
C SER A 153 16.28 0.51 -5.62
N HIS A 154 16.37 0.19 -6.92
CA HIS A 154 16.60 -1.19 -7.38
C HIS A 154 18.02 -1.66 -7.07
N ILE A 155 19.04 -0.97 -7.58
CA ILE A 155 20.44 -1.43 -7.47
C ILE A 155 21.44 -0.32 -7.18
N GLY A 156 21.16 0.91 -7.60
CA GLY A 156 22.12 2.02 -7.52
C GLY A 156 22.60 2.32 -6.10
N TRP A 157 21.74 2.13 -5.08
CA TRP A 157 22.10 2.31 -3.67
C TRP A 157 23.23 1.39 -3.19
N MET A 158 23.39 0.20 -3.79
CA MET A 158 24.47 -0.74 -3.52
C MET A 158 25.77 -0.38 -4.25
N LEU A 159 25.65 0.28 -5.40
CA LEU A 159 26.80 0.58 -6.27
C LEU A 159 27.60 1.79 -5.78
N ILE A 160 27.08 2.57 -4.83
CA ILE A 160 27.71 3.78 -4.31
C ILE A 160 28.03 3.67 -2.82
N LYS A 161 29.16 4.27 -2.40
CA LYS A 161 29.55 4.40 -1.00
C LYS A 161 28.90 5.63 -0.38
N ARG A 162 27.78 5.44 0.31
CA ARG A 162 27.19 6.50 1.14
C ARG A 162 27.93 6.60 2.49
N PRO A 163 28.20 7.82 2.99
CA PRO A 163 28.68 7.98 4.37
C PRO A 163 27.67 7.37 5.36
N GLY A 164 28.16 6.57 6.31
CA GLY A 164 27.29 5.83 7.24
C GLY A 164 26.36 6.72 8.07
N TRP A 165 26.78 7.95 8.39
CA TRP A 165 25.98 8.93 9.14
C TRP A 165 24.76 9.46 8.37
N LYS A 166 24.72 9.30 7.04
CA LYS A 166 23.55 9.65 6.21
C LYS A 166 22.46 8.57 6.26
N ILE A 167 22.77 7.36 6.72
CA ILE A 167 21.78 6.29 6.85
C ILE A 167 21.14 6.41 8.24
N GLY A 168 19.81 6.36 8.28
CA GLY A 168 19.04 6.48 9.51
C GLY A 168 19.40 5.42 10.55
N HIS A 169 19.34 5.82 11.82
CA HIS A 169 19.52 4.91 12.94
C HIS A 169 18.36 3.92 13.04
N ALA A 170 18.70 2.65 13.31
CA ALA A 170 17.76 1.58 13.64
C ALA A 170 18.32 0.77 14.81
N ASP A 171 17.46 0.47 15.78
CA ASP A 171 17.82 -0.39 16.91
C ASP A 171 18.06 -1.82 16.42
N VAL A 172 19.14 -2.43 16.90
CA VAL A 172 19.61 -3.79 16.57
C VAL A 172 20.14 -4.53 17.80
N ASP A 173 19.79 -4.10 19.00
CA ASP A 173 20.28 -4.68 20.24
C ASP A 173 19.90 -6.16 20.42
N ASP A 174 18.71 -6.54 19.95
CA ASP A 174 18.27 -7.93 19.91
C ASP A 174 19.15 -8.79 18.98
N LEU A 175 19.56 -8.25 17.82
CA LEU A 175 20.46 -8.92 16.89
C LEU A 175 21.89 -9.04 17.45
N ASN A 176 22.33 -8.04 18.23
CA ASN A 176 23.61 -8.06 18.95
C ASN A 176 23.66 -9.14 20.02
N LYS A 177 22.55 -9.38 20.73
CA LYS A 177 22.42 -10.39 21.78
C LYS A 177 22.26 -11.82 21.24
N SER A 178 21.84 -11.99 19.99
CA SER A 178 21.63 -13.30 19.38
C SER A 178 22.95 -13.97 18.98
N LYS A 179 23.31 -15.07 19.67
CA LYS A 179 24.52 -15.86 19.39
C LYS A 179 24.56 -16.37 17.94
N LEU A 180 23.43 -16.83 17.41
CA LEU A 180 23.33 -17.32 16.04
C LEU A 180 23.59 -16.20 15.02
N VAL A 181 22.99 -15.02 15.24
CA VAL A 181 23.17 -13.87 14.34
C VAL A 181 24.61 -13.37 14.38
N GLN A 182 25.24 -13.30 15.56
CA GLN A 182 26.65 -12.93 15.69
C GLN A 182 27.58 -13.97 15.03
N TRP A 183 27.31 -15.26 15.20
CA TRP A 183 28.05 -16.32 14.52
C TRP A 183 27.94 -16.20 13.00
N GLN A 184 26.73 -16.00 12.48
CA GLN A 184 26.50 -15.86 11.04
C GLN A 184 27.19 -14.61 10.49
N HIS A 185 27.13 -13.49 11.22
CA HIS A 185 27.79 -12.25 10.84
C HIS A 185 29.32 -12.39 10.81
N LYS A 186 29.91 -13.03 11.83
CA LYS A 186 31.36 -13.27 11.91
C LYS A 186 31.86 -14.21 10.80
N ASN A 187 31.05 -15.22 10.45
CA ASN A 187 31.39 -16.23 9.44
C ASN A 187 30.73 -15.96 8.09
N TYR A 188 30.28 -14.72 7.82
CA TYR A 188 29.42 -14.46 6.67
C TYR A 188 30.10 -14.74 5.33
N LEU A 189 31.37 -14.35 5.16
CA LEU A 189 32.11 -14.56 3.93
C LEU A 189 32.28 -16.05 3.55
N PRO A 190 32.76 -16.94 4.44
CA PRO A 190 32.81 -18.37 4.11
C PRO A 190 31.41 -18.97 3.91
N LEU A 191 30.40 -18.54 4.67
CA LEU A 191 29.03 -19.02 4.48
C LEU A 191 28.44 -18.65 3.12
N VAL A 192 28.72 -17.45 2.61
CA VAL A 192 28.31 -17.01 1.27
C VAL A 192 28.94 -17.90 0.19
N LEU A 193 30.23 -18.23 0.30
CA LEU A 193 30.88 -19.10 -0.68
C LEU A 193 30.32 -20.52 -0.63
N ILE A 194 30.13 -21.05 0.57
CA ILE A 194 29.63 -22.41 0.78
C ILE A 194 28.18 -22.52 0.32
N MET A 195 27.28 -21.70 0.87
CA MET A 195 25.85 -21.79 0.60
C MET A 195 25.46 -21.15 -0.74
N GLY A 196 26.14 -20.10 -1.16
CA GLY A 196 25.82 -19.40 -2.41
C GLY A 196 26.34 -20.12 -3.65
N VAL A 197 27.46 -20.85 -3.57
CA VAL A 197 28.13 -21.45 -4.73
C VAL A 197 28.43 -22.93 -4.57
N VAL A 198 29.16 -23.32 -3.52
CA VAL A 198 29.67 -24.70 -3.39
C VAL A 198 28.53 -25.70 -3.22
N PHE A 199 27.63 -25.46 -2.27
CA PHE A 199 26.51 -26.34 -1.95
C PHE A 199 25.62 -26.64 -3.16
N PRO A 200 25.05 -25.65 -3.88
CA PRO A 200 24.21 -25.94 -5.04
C PRO A 200 24.97 -26.64 -6.16
N THR A 201 26.27 -26.36 -6.33
CA THR A 201 27.12 -27.01 -7.34
C THR A 201 27.39 -28.47 -6.99
N VAL A 202 27.76 -28.74 -5.73
CA VAL A 202 28.09 -30.08 -5.23
C VAL A 202 26.87 -30.99 -5.23
N VAL A 203 25.68 -30.47 -4.90
CA VAL A 203 24.43 -31.25 -4.97
C VAL A 203 24.18 -31.78 -6.39
N ALA A 204 24.34 -30.93 -7.41
CA ALA A 204 24.17 -31.38 -8.80
C ALA A 204 25.30 -32.30 -9.26
N GLY A 205 26.55 -31.96 -8.91
CA GLY A 205 27.74 -32.73 -9.27
C GLY A 205 27.78 -34.13 -8.68
N LEU A 206 27.51 -34.27 -7.38
CA LEU A 206 27.48 -35.58 -6.72
C LEU A 206 26.14 -36.31 -6.94
N GLY A 207 25.03 -35.60 -7.08
CA GLY A 207 23.71 -36.19 -7.22
C GLY A 207 23.45 -36.81 -8.59
N TRP A 208 23.83 -36.12 -9.68
CA TRP A 208 23.61 -36.61 -11.04
C TRP A 208 24.72 -36.26 -12.03
N GLY A 209 25.93 -35.91 -11.54
CA GLY A 209 27.12 -35.73 -12.37
C GLY A 209 27.24 -34.36 -13.05
N ASP A 210 26.30 -33.44 -12.83
CA ASP A 210 26.25 -32.16 -13.54
C ASP A 210 26.96 -31.02 -12.77
N TRP A 211 28.28 -31.10 -12.67
CA TRP A 211 29.10 -30.09 -12.00
C TRP A 211 29.01 -28.72 -12.68
N ARG A 212 29.05 -28.70 -14.01
CA ARG A 212 29.04 -27.47 -14.79
C ARG A 212 27.68 -26.78 -14.71
N GLY A 213 26.59 -27.53 -14.88
CA GLY A 213 25.24 -27.01 -14.73
C GLY A 213 24.94 -26.59 -13.29
N GLY A 214 25.40 -27.35 -12.31
CA GLY A 214 25.31 -26.98 -10.88
C GLY A 214 25.92 -25.60 -10.60
N TYR A 215 27.09 -25.32 -11.17
CA TYR A 215 27.73 -24.00 -11.02
C TYR A 215 26.97 -22.91 -11.79
N PHE A 216 26.75 -23.05 -13.09
CA PHE A 216 26.18 -21.95 -13.87
C PHE A 216 24.70 -21.70 -13.59
N TYR A 217 23.88 -22.76 -13.44
CA TYR A 217 22.44 -22.62 -13.22
C TYR A 217 22.09 -22.53 -11.73
N ALA A 218 22.47 -23.53 -10.93
CA ALA A 218 22.03 -23.61 -9.53
C ALA A 218 22.78 -22.64 -8.59
N ALA A 219 24.03 -22.30 -8.91
CA ALA A 219 24.77 -21.25 -8.22
C ALA A 219 24.56 -19.86 -8.86
N ILE A 220 25.20 -19.58 -10.01
CA ILE A 220 25.35 -18.21 -10.50
C ILE A 220 24.06 -17.62 -11.05
N LEU A 221 23.38 -18.28 -12.00
CA LEU A 221 22.16 -17.73 -12.60
C LEU A 221 21.06 -17.55 -11.55
N ARG A 222 20.88 -18.53 -10.67
CA ARG A 222 19.94 -18.45 -9.55
C ARG A 222 20.26 -17.28 -8.61
N LEU A 223 21.53 -16.97 -8.31
CA LEU A 223 21.90 -15.77 -7.55
C LEU A 223 21.40 -14.48 -8.22
N VAL A 224 21.59 -14.37 -9.54
CA VAL A 224 21.12 -13.18 -10.30
C VAL A 224 19.61 -13.01 -10.15
N PHE A 225 18.85 -14.09 -10.31
CA PHE A 225 17.39 -14.03 -10.14
C PHE A 225 16.97 -13.67 -8.72
N VAL A 226 17.58 -14.25 -7.68
CA VAL A 226 17.27 -13.93 -6.28
C VAL A 226 17.55 -12.47 -5.98
N HIS A 227 18.72 -11.95 -6.38
CA HIS A 227 19.06 -10.55 -6.16
C HIS A 227 18.04 -9.60 -6.83
N HIS A 228 17.73 -9.82 -8.12
CA HIS A 228 16.78 -8.95 -8.81
C HIS A 228 15.34 -9.09 -8.29
N ALA A 229 14.94 -10.28 -7.83
CA ALA A 229 13.68 -10.45 -7.11
C ALA A 229 13.64 -9.60 -5.83
N THR A 230 14.68 -9.67 -4.98
CA THR A 230 14.72 -8.85 -3.76
C THR A 230 14.80 -7.35 -4.07
N PHE A 231 15.56 -6.95 -5.09
CA PHE A 231 15.68 -5.55 -5.51
C PHE A 231 14.36 -4.97 -6.02
N CYS A 232 13.48 -5.80 -6.59
CA CYS A 232 12.12 -5.40 -6.96
C CYS A 232 11.26 -5.01 -5.74
N VAL A 233 11.55 -5.51 -4.53
CA VAL A 233 10.86 -5.09 -3.31
C VAL A 233 11.15 -3.61 -3.03
N ASN A 234 12.43 -3.22 -3.08
CA ASN A 234 12.83 -1.84 -2.83
C ASN A 234 12.40 -0.89 -3.96
N SER A 235 12.25 -1.39 -5.18
CA SER A 235 11.94 -0.58 -6.36
C SER A 235 10.48 -0.72 -6.80
N LEU A 236 10.10 -1.82 -7.46
CA LEU A 236 8.77 -2.01 -8.04
C LEU A 236 7.66 -1.91 -6.98
N ALA A 237 7.91 -2.41 -5.76
CA ALA A 237 6.92 -2.36 -4.69
C ALA A 237 6.70 -0.96 -4.10
N HIS A 238 7.47 0.05 -4.52
CA HIS A 238 7.25 1.47 -4.19
C HIS A 238 6.72 2.29 -5.38
N TRP A 239 6.66 1.71 -6.58
CA TRP A 239 6.31 2.41 -7.81
C TRP A 239 5.02 1.89 -8.46
N LEU A 240 4.78 0.58 -8.37
CA LEU A 240 3.72 -0.11 -9.06
C LEU A 240 2.70 -0.69 -8.06
N GLY A 241 1.43 -0.37 -8.27
CA GLY A 241 0.31 -0.90 -7.47
C GLY A 241 -0.45 0.17 -6.69
N ASP A 242 -1.29 -0.31 -5.77
CA ASP A 242 -2.25 0.50 -5.02
C ASP A 242 -1.79 0.74 -3.58
N GLY A 243 -2.31 1.79 -2.93
CA GLY A 243 -2.21 2.02 -1.49
C GLY A 243 -3.52 1.68 -0.78
N PRO A 244 -3.88 0.40 -0.56
CA PRO A 244 -5.15 0.02 0.05
C PRO A 244 -5.26 0.33 1.55
N PHE A 245 -4.14 0.53 2.26
CA PHE A 245 -4.13 0.76 3.71
C PHE A 245 -3.66 2.16 4.09
N ASP A 246 -2.73 2.71 3.31
CA ASP A 246 -2.19 4.06 3.48
C ASP A 246 -1.66 4.60 2.14
N ASP A 247 -1.57 5.92 1.98
CA ASP A 247 -0.88 6.54 0.83
C ASP A 247 0.04 7.69 1.24
N ARG A 248 0.43 7.72 2.52
CA ARG A 248 1.36 8.72 3.04
C ARG A 248 2.77 8.54 2.47
N HIS A 249 3.14 7.29 2.23
CA HIS A 249 4.44 6.87 1.71
C HIS A 249 4.26 6.09 0.39
N SER A 250 5.37 5.85 -0.28
CA SER A 250 5.45 5.19 -1.58
C SER A 250 5.10 3.68 -1.64
N PRO A 251 5.20 2.84 -0.59
CA PRO A 251 4.89 1.41 -0.66
C PRO A 251 3.50 1.10 -1.27
N ARG A 252 3.46 0.12 -2.18
CA ARG A 252 2.29 -0.31 -2.94
C ARG A 252 2.06 -1.81 -2.85
N ASP A 253 0.79 -2.20 -2.90
CA ASP A 253 0.37 -3.57 -3.08
C ASP A 253 0.21 -3.89 -4.57
N HIS A 254 0.91 -4.92 -5.05
CA HIS A 254 0.80 -5.35 -6.45
C HIS A 254 1.06 -6.85 -6.63
N PHE A 255 0.15 -7.54 -7.32
CA PHE A 255 0.20 -9.01 -7.48
C PHE A 255 1.44 -9.49 -8.25
N ILE A 256 1.80 -8.84 -9.37
CA ILE A 256 2.97 -9.25 -10.17
C ILE A 256 4.26 -9.05 -9.36
N THR A 257 4.32 -7.95 -8.61
CA THR A 257 5.45 -7.70 -7.71
C THR A 257 5.50 -8.82 -6.68
N ALA A 258 4.38 -9.16 -6.03
CA ALA A 258 4.32 -10.26 -5.07
C ALA A 258 4.71 -11.62 -5.68
N PHE A 259 4.36 -11.88 -6.94
CA PHE A 259 4.76 -13.11 -7.62
C PHE A 259 6.28 -13.20 -7.78
N VAL A 260 6.91 -12.15 -8.31
CA VAL A 260 8.36 -12.07 -8.50
C VAL A 260 9.11 -12.10 -7.16
N THR A 261 8.54 -11.50 -6.11
CA THR A 261 9.19 -11.32 -4.81
C THR A 261 8.73 -12.30 -3.73
N LEU A 262 8.16 -13.46 -4.10
CA LEU A 262 7.79 -14.52 -3.14
C LEU A 262 6.79 -14.07 -2.04
N GLY A 263 5.88 -13.17 -2.40
CA GLY A 263 4.85 -12.60 -1.52
C GLY A 263 5.15 -11.19 -1.02
N GLU A 264 6.37 -10.68 -1.22
CA GLU A 264 6.81 -9.42 -0.61
C GLU A 264 6.23 -8.16 -1.27
N GLY A 265 5.53 -8.30 -2.40
CA GLY A 265 4.94 -7.20 -3.17
C GLY A 265 3.57 -6.71 -2.67
N TYR A 266 3.02 -7.27 -1.58
CA TYR A 266 1.95 -6.61 -0.81
C TYR A 266 2.60 -5.64 0.19
N HIS A 267 3.27 -4.62 -0.37
CA HIS A 267 4.23 -3.80 0.34
C HIS A 267 3.57 -2.65 1.11
N ASN A 268 2.41 -2.17 0.65
CA ASN A 268 1.61 -1.19 1.38
C ASN A 268 1.10 -1.79 2.70
N PHE A 269 0.58 -3.02 2.66
CA PHE A 269 0.21 -3.74 3.87
C PHE A 269 1.42 -3.91 4.80
N HIS A 270 2.54 -4.36 4.24
CA HIS A 270 3.76 -4.62 4.98
C HIS A 270 4.29 -3.37 5.71
N HIS A 271 4.33 -2.21 5.05
CA HIS A 271 4.78 -0.96 5.67
C HIS A 271 3.82 -0.45 6.74
N GLN A 272 2.53 -0.69 6.58
CA GLN A 272 1.54 -0.27 7.57
C GLN A 272 1.51 -1.19 8.79
N PHE A 273 1.75 -2.49 8.60
CA PHE A 273 1.66 -3.51 9.65
C PHE A 273 2.91 -4.41 9.68
N PRO A 274 4.10 -3.86 9.94
CA PRO A 274 5.38 -4.54 9.72
C PRO A 274 5.61 -5.79 10.57
N GLN A 275 4.93 -5.90 11.72
CA GLN A 275 5.04 -7.07 12.59
C GLN A 275 4.06 -8.21 12.24
N ASP A 276 3.14 -8.03 11.29
CA ASP A 276 2.31 -9.16 10.83
C ASP A 276 3.19 -10.16 10.07
N TYR A 277 3.08 -11.45 10.39
CA TYR A 277 3.88 -12.49 9.74
C TYR A 277 3.46 -12.72 8.27
N ARG A 278 2.36 -12.11 7.82
CA ARG A 278 1.85 -12.17 6.46
C ARG A 278 2.08 -10.82 5.81
N ASN A 279 2.54 -10.81 4.56
CA ASN A 279 2.40 -9.61 3.74
C ASN A 279 1.04 -9.65 3.02
N ALA A 280 0.58 -10.84 2.65
CA ALA A 280 -0.70 -11.02 2.00
C ALA A 280 -1.76 -11.60 2.95
N ILE A 281 -2.72 -10.76 3.38
CA ILE A 281 -3.69 -11.08 4.43
C ILE A 281 -4.78 -12.08 4.02
N ARG A 282 -5.13 -12.17 2.74
CA ARG A 282 -6.13 -13.13 2.25
C ARG A 282 -5.46 -14.48 1.99
N PHE A 283 -6.14 -15.57 2.31
CA PHE A 283 -5.57 -16.91 2.16
C PHE A 283 -5.13 -17.21 0.71
N TYR A 284 -5.88 -16.74 -0.29
CA TYR A 284 -5.63 -16.97 -1.71
C TYR A 284 -4.57 -16.05 -2.34
N GLN A 285 -4.22 -14.94 -1.67
CA GLN A 285 -3.19 -14.05 -2.20
C GLN A 285 -1.82 -14.74 -2.16
N TYR A 286 -1.08 -14.70 -3.26
CA TYR A 286 0.21 -15.36 -3.39
C TYR A 286 1.23 -14.80 -2.38
N ASP A 287 1.55 -15.60 -1.36
CA ASP A 287 2.60 -15.33 -0.37
C ASP A 287 3.09 -16.70 0.12
N PRO A 288 3.98 -17.37 -0.64
CA PRO A 288 4.48 -18.69 -0.26
C PRO A 288 5.14 -18.68 1.13
N THR A 289 5.77 -17.56 1.50
CA THR A 289 6.41 -17.37 2.79
C THR A 289 5.43 -17.52 3.96
N LYS A 290 4.22 -16.92 3.87
CA LYS A 290 3.22 -17.08 4.95
C LYS A 290 2.77 -18.52 5.11
N TRP A 291 2.61 -19.25 4.02
CA TRP A 291 2.17 -20.64 4.05
C TRP A 291 3.24 -21.54 4.62
N VAL A 292 4.51 -21.31 4.27
CA VAL A 292 5.65 -22.03 4.86
C VAL A 292 5.74 -21.77 6.36
N ILE A 293 5.65 -20.51 6.81
CA ILE A 293 5.69 -20.18 8.25
C ILE A 293 4.51 -20.83 8.99
N ALA A 294 3.30 -20.79 8.42
CA ALA A 294 2.11 -21.43 9.00
C ALA A 294 2.26 -22.96 9.09
N LEU A 295 2.84 -23.60 8.07
CA LEU A 295 3.13 -25.02 8.08
C LEU A 295 4.20 -25.38 9.13
N CYS A 296 5.26 -24.59 9.23
CA CYS A 296 6.25 -24.74 10.30
C CYS A 296 5.62 -24.58 11.69
N ALA A 297 4.64 -23.68 11.83
CA ALA A 297 3.92 -23.50 13.09
C ALA A 297 3.05 -24.72 13.45
N PHE A 298 2.39 -25.32 12.44
CA PHE A 298 1.63 -26.56 12.61
C PHE A 298 2.51 -27.70 13.16
N PHE A 299 3.77 -27.80 12.72
CA PHE A 299 4.74 -28.78 13.23
C PHE A 299 5.52 -28.32 14.48
N GLY A 300 5.17 -27.17 15.08
CA GLY A 300 5.85 -26.65 16.27
C GLY A 300 7.27 -26.09 16.04
N LEU A 301 7.69 -25.91 14.78
CA LEU A 301 8.98 -25.30 14.42
C LEU A 301 8.95 -23.77 14.51
N ALA A 302 7.76 -23.18 14.35
CA ALA A 302 7.50 -21.76 14.56
C ALA A 302 6.39 -21.57 15.61
N THR A 303 6.44 -20.49 16.38
CA THR A 303 5.43 -20.16 17.40
C THR A 303 5.18 -18.65 17.44
N HIS A 304 4.10 -18.22 18.10
CA HIS A 304 3.79 -16.80 18.32
C HIS A 304 3.71 -16.00 17.00
N LEU A 305 3.06 -16.57 15.98
CA LEU A 305 2.81 -15.88 14.71
C LEU A 305 1.93 -14.66 14.97
N LYS A 306 2.49 -13.47 14.78
CA LYS A 306 1.80 -12.21 15.03
C LYS A 306 0.91 -11.85 13.85
N THR A 307 -0.34 -11.54 14.13
CA THR A 307 -1.27 -10.94 13.15
C THR A 307 -1.82 -9.64 13.70
N PHE A 308 -1.91 -8.62 12.86
CA PHE A 308 -2.51 -7.36 13.28
C PHE A 308 -4.03 -7.53 13.50
N PRO A 309 -4.64 -6.85 14.49
CA PRO A 309 -6.08 -6.95 14.73
C PRO A 309 -6.90 -6.59 13.48
N GLU A 310 -7.84 -7.46 13.11
CA GLU A 310 -8.61 -7.31 11.87
C GLU A 310 -9.38 -5.98 11.81
N ASN A 311 -9.88 -5.51 12.95
CA ASN A 311 -10.57 -4.23 13.05
C ASN A 311 -9.69 -3.05 12.58
N GLU A 312 -8.43 -3.01 13.00
CA GLU A 312 -7.52 -1.91 12.65
C GLU A 312 -7.11 -1.98 11.16
N VAL A 313 -6.92 -3.19 10.64
CA VAL A 313 -6.68 -3.41 9.20
C VAL A 313 -7.87 -2.91 8.38
N ARG A 314 -9.11 -3.25 8.78
CA ARG A 314 -10.34 -2.81 8.09
C ARG A 314 -10.56 -1.30 8.20
N LYS A 315 -10.24 -0.67 9.34
CA LYS A 315 -10.29 0.79 9.47
C LYS A 315 -9.40 1.48 8.43
N GLY A 316 -8.15 1.06 8.28
CA GLY A 316 -7.23 1.63 7.29
C GLY A 316 -7.77 1.51 5.86
N GLN A 317 -8.34 0.35 5.51
CA GLN A 317 -8.99 0.15 4.19
C GLN A 317 -10.19 1.08 3.98
N LEU A 318 -11.07 1.20 4.98
CA LEU A 318 -12.24 2.06 4.90
C LEU A 318 -11.84 3.53 4.78
N GLN A 319 -10.84 3.98 5.53
CA GLN A 319 -10.30 5.34 5.43
C GLN A 319 -9.77 5.64 4.01
N MET A 320 -9.06 4.68 3.39
CA MET A 320 -8.59 4.82 2.01
C MET A 320 -9.74 4.83 0.99
N ILE A 321 -10.79 4.04 1.21
CA ILE A 321 -12.00 4.05 0.38
C ILE A 321 -12.72 5.40 0.51
N GLU A 322 -12.91 5.88 1.74
CA GLU A 322 -13.56 7.17 2.04
C GLU A 322 -12.82 8.32 1.34
N LYS A 323 -11.49 8.35 1.45
CA LYS A 323 -10.65 9.33 0.73
C LYS A 323 -10.93 9.31 -0.77
N ARG A 324 -10.88 8.12 -1.40
CA ARG A 324 -11.12 7.98 -2.85
C ARG A 324 -12.55 8.34 -3.24
N VAL A 325 -13.53 8.08 -2.37
CA VAL A 325 -14.91 8.49 -2.57
C VAL A 325 -15.01 10.01 -2.53
N LEU A 326 -14.37 10.67 -1.56
CA LEU A 326 -14.34 12.13 -1.46
C LEU A 326 -13.66 12.76 -2.70
N GLU A 327 -12.51 12.24 -3.13
CA GLU A 327 -11.82 12.68 -4.35
C GLU A 327 -12.66 12.49 -5.63
N LYS A 328 -13.53 11.47 -5.67
CA LYS A 328 -14.48 11.30 -6.78
C LYS A 328 -15.64 12.26 -6.66
N LYS A 329 -16.14 12.51 -5.44
CA LYS A 329 -17.22 13.47 -5.18
C LYS A 329 -16.82 14.87 -5.62
N THR A 330 -15.58 15.31 -5.38
CA THR A 330 -15.12 16.66 -5.80
C THR A 330 -15.09 16.87 -7.32
N LYS A 331 -15.10 15.80 -8.11
CA LYS A 331 -15.16 15.86 -9.59
C LYS A 331 -16.58 15.90 -10.14
N LEU A 332 -17.59 15.75 -9.29
CA LEU A 332 -19.00 15.77 -9.66
C LEU A 332 -19.62 17.12 -9.31
N GLN A 333 -20.62 17.53 -10.08
CA GLN A 333 -21.41 18.72 -9.78
C GLN A 333 -22.53 18.33 -8.80
N TRP A 334 -22.55 18.96 -7.63
CA TRP A 334 -23.56 18.73 -6.58
C TRP A 334 -24.52 19.92 -6.41
N GLY A 335 -24.40 20.93 -7.28
CA GLY A 335 -25.13 22.19 -7.18
C GLY A 335 -24.66 23.03 -5.98
N THR A 336 -25.41 24.09 -5.69
CA THR A 336 -25.11 24.99 -4.57
C THR A 336 -25.39 24.25 -3.25
N PRO A 337 -24.45 24.26 -2.28
CA PRO A 337 -24.68 23.75 -0.93
C PRO A 337 -25.87 24.45 -0.28
N ILE A 338 -26.67 23.70 0.49
CA ILE A 338 -27.88 24.25 1.11
C ILE A 338 -27.56 25.43 2.05
N ALA A 339 -26.42 25.37 2.75
CA ALA A 339 -25.96 26.43 3.63
C ALA A 339 -25.62 27.75 2.91
N ASP A 340 -25.32 27.69 1.61
CA ASP A 340 -24.96 28.86 0.79
C ASP A 340 -26.15 29.44 0.03
N LEU A 341 -27.33 28.82 0.15
CA LEU A 341 -28.54 29.27 -0.53
C LEU A 341 -29.14 30.48 0.20
N PRO A 342 -29.72 31.46 -0.53
CA PRO A 342 -30.45 32.55 0.09
C PRO A 342 -31.69 32.03 0.83
N ILE A 343 -31.97 32.64 1.97
CA ILE A 343 -33.18 32.36 2.76
C ILE A 343 -34.29 33.30 2.27
N LEU A 344 -35.46 32.76 1.98
CA LEU A 344 -36.66 33.49 1.54
C LEU A 344 -37.82 33.19 2.48
N SER A 345 -38.73 34.15 2.68
CA SER A 345 -40.03 33.80 3.28
C SER A 345 -40.87 32.98 2.29
N PHE A 346 -41.87 32.24 2.79
CA PHE A 346 -42.80 31.53 1.90
C PHE A 346 -43.59 32.49 1.01
N GLU A 347 -43.88 33.70 1.50
CA GLU A 347 -44.55 34.76 0.75
C GLU A 347 -43.67 35.26 -0.40
N ASP A 348 -42.38 35.46 -0.17
CA ASP A 348 -41.42 35.87 -1.21
C ASP A 348 -41.28 34.80 -2.29
N PHE A 349 -41.23 33.51 -1.90
CA PHE A 349 -41.24 32.38 -2.84
C PHE A 349 -42.49 32.41 -3.74
N GLN A 350 -43.67 32.63 -3.17
CA GLN A 350 -44.92 32.72 -3.94
C GLN A 350 -44.97 33.98 -4.81
N HIS A 351 -44.49 35.11 -4.29
CA HIS A 351 -44.40 36.37 -5.01
C HIS A 351 -43.50 36.23 -6.25
N ALA A 352 -42.32 35.63 -6.09
CA ALA A 352 -41.38 35.38 -7.19
C ALA A 352 -42.00 34.53 -8.30
N CYS A 353 -42.82 33.54 -7.95
CA CYS A 353 -43.51 32.71 -8.94
C CYS A 353 -44.63 33.46 -9.68
N LYS A 354 -45.41 34.28 -8.97
CA LYS A 354 -46.58 34.99 -9.51
C LYS A 354 -46.19 36.23 -10.30
N ASN A 355 -45.27 37.03 -9.78
CA ASN A 355 -44.97 38.38 -10.24
C ASN A 355 -43.68 38.44 -11.07
N ASP A 356 -42.68 37.61 -10.73
CA ASP A 356 -41.38 37.61 -11.42
C ASP A 356 -41.25 36.44 -12.41
N ASN A 357 -42.36 35.74 -12.66
CA ASN A 357 -42.49 34.62 -13.60
C ASN A 357 -41.48 33.46 -13.36
N LYS A 358 -40.97 33.33 -12.12
CA LYS A 358 -40.06 32.24 -11.76
C LYS A 358 -40.77 30.89 -11.81
N LYS A 359 -40.11 29.86 -12.33
CA LYS A 359 -40.64 28.49 -12.39
C LYS A 359 -40.12 27.68 -11.22
N TRP A 360 -40.44 28.14 -10.02
CA TRP A 360 -39.93 27.54 -8.80
C TRP A 360 -40.94 26.57 -8.18
N ILE A 361 -40.44 25.48 -7.63
CA ILE A 361 -41.19 24.55 -6.78
C ILE A 361 -40.49 24.43 -5.43
N LEU A 362 -41.25 24.11 -4.39
CA LEU A 362 -40.72 23.86 -3.05
C LEU A 362 -40.73 22.36 -2.77
N LEU A 363 -39.59 21.81 -2.33
CA LEU A 363 -39.48 20.43 -1.83
C LEU A 363 -38.68 20.44 -0.53
N GLU A 364 -39.28 19.93 0.55
CA GLU A 364 -38.65 19.79 1.87
C GLU A 364 -37.95 21.08 2.36
N GLY A 365 -38.58 22.23 2.14
CA GLY A 365 -38.05 23.53 2.55
C GLY A 365 -37.00 24.15 1.60
N VAL A 366 -36.61 23.46 0.52
CA VAL A 366 -35.68 23.96 -0.49
C VAL A 366 -36.42 24.32 -1.77
N VAL A 367 -36.11 25.49 -2.32
CA VAL A 367 -36.68 26.00 -3.58
C VAL A 367 -35.81 25.55 -4.75
N TYR A 368 -36.47 25.02 -5.78
CA TYR A 368 -35.83 24.53 -6.99
C TYR A 368 -36.36 25.26 -8.23
N ASP A 369 -35.46 25.78 -9.05
CA ASP A 369 -35.80 26.36 -10.35
C ASP A 369 -35.83 25.27 -11.41
N VAL A 370 -37.05 24.96 -11.86
CA VAL A 370 -37.28 23.89 -12.83
C VAL A 370 -37.47 24.42 -14.25
N ALA A 371 -37.31 25.73 -14.49
CA ALA A 371 -37.62 26.37 -15.78
C ALA A 371 -37.05 25.61 -16.98
N ASP A 372 -35.74 25.35 -16.95
CA ASP A 372 -35.01 24.69 -18.04
C ASP A 372 -35.28 23.18 -18.11
N PHE A 373 -35.80 22.58 -17.03
CA PHE A 373 -36.08 21.15 -16.95
C PHE A 373 -37.52 20.80 -17.30
N MET A 374 -38.44 21.78 -17.34
CA MET A 374 -39.87 21.48 -17.46
C MET A 374 -40.21 20.65 -18.71
N THR A 375 -39.57 20.94 -19.85
CA THR A 375 -39.79 20.24 -21.13
C THR A 375 -39.18 18.85 -21.17
N GLU A 376 -38.12 18.64 -20.38
CA GLU A 376 -37.38 17.38 -20.31
C GLU A 376 -37.91 16.44 -19.20
N HIS A 377 -38.85 16.91 -18.39
CA HIS A 377 -39.42 16.11 -17.30
C HIS A 377 -40.14 14.86 -17.84
N PRO A 378 -39.71 13.63 -17.49
CA PRO A 378 -40.25 12.41 -18.08
C PRO A 378 -41.74 12.18 -17.80
N GLY A 379 -42.26 12.69 -16.68
CA GLY A 379 -43.68 12.65 -16.37
C GLY A 379 -44.53 13.64 -17.18
N GLY A 380 -43.89 14.51 -17.96
CA GLY A 380 -44.51 15.58 -18.75
C GLY A 380 -44.51 16.94 -18.04
N GLU A 381 -44.44 18.00 -18.85
CA GLU A 381 -44.32 19.40 -18.41
C GLU A 381 -45.51 19.87 -17.56
N LYS A 382 -46.71 19.33 -17.83
CA LYS A 382 -47.97 19.74 -17.18
C LYS A 382 -47.92 19.61 -15.65
N TYR A 383 -47.29 18.55 -15.14
CA TYR A 383 -47.22 18.32 -13.69
C TYR A 383 -46.35 19.35 -12.98
N LEU A 384 -45.22 19.74 -13.60
CA LEU A 384 -44.39 20.82 -13.06
C LEU A 384 -45.10 22.17 -13.16
N LYS A 385 -45.79 22.46 -14.27
CA LYS A 385 -46.60 23.68 -14.42
C LYS A 385 -47.65 23.83 -13.31
N MET A 386 -48.29 22.74 -12.92
CA MET A 386 -49.29 22.74 -11.84
C MET A 386 -48.67 22.94 -10.44
N GLY A 387 -47.38 22.62 -10.29
CA GLY A 387 -46.62 22.72 -9.05
C GLY A 387 -45.87 24.04 -8.84
N VAL A 388 -45.76 24.89 -9.87
CA VAL A 388 -45.09 26.20 -9.73
C VAL A 388 -45.72 27.02 -8.59
N GLY A 389 -44.89 27.53 -7.68
CA GLY A 389 -45.31 28.30 -6.52
C GLY A 389 -45.94 27.48 -5.39
N LYS A 390 -45.80 26.15 -5.40
CA LYS A 390 -46.35 25.23 -4.38
C LYS A 390 -45.31 24.31 -3.79
N ASP A 391 -45.62 23.78 -2.61
CA ASP A 391 -44.93 22.64 -2.02
C ASP A 391 -45.34 21.34 -2.71
N MET A 392 -44.37 20.70 -3.34
CA MET A 392 -44.54 19.48 -4.11
C MET A 392 -43.92 18.25 -3.41
N THR A 393 -43.53 18.39 -2.14
CA THR A 393 -42.83 17.36 -1.35
C THR A 393 -43.57 16.03 -1.36
N ALA A 394 -44.86 16.05 -1.03
CA ALA A 394 -45.67 14.83 -0.97
C ALA A 394 -45.79 14.16 -2.35
N ALA A 395 -45.97 14.96 -3.42
CA ALA A 395 -46.07 14.43 -4.78
C ALA A 395 -44.75 13.78 -5.24
N PHE A 396 -43.61 14.36 -4.86
CA PHE A 396 -42.26 13.92 -5.23
C PHE A 396 -41.78 12.68 -4.45
N ASN A 397 -42.22 12.54 -3.19
CA ASN A 397 -41.81 11.46 -2.27
C ASN A 397 -42.86 10.33 -2.16
N GLY A 398 -43.50 9.96 -3.27
CA GLY A 398 -44.37 8.77 -3.32
C GLY A 398 -45.86 9.01 -3.08
N GLY A 399 -46.30 10.24 -2.81
CA GLY A 399 -47.72 10.59 -2.81
C GLY A 399 -48.34 10.65 -4.20
N MET A 400 -47.52 10.88 -5.24
CA MET A 400 -47.92 10.73 -6.64
C MET A 400 -46.93 9.85 -7.39
N TYR A 401 -45.63 10.14 -7.26
CA TYR A 401 -44.57 9.33 -7.83
C TYR A 401 -43.38 9.32 -6.89
N ASP A 402 -42.84 8.14 -6.59
CA ASP A 402 -41.63 8.02 -5.78
C ASP A 402 -40.40 8.16 -6.69
N HIS A 403 -39.80 9.35 -6.68
CA HIS A 403 -38.72 9.67 -7.59
C HIS A 403 -37.44 8.88 -7.27
N SER A 404 -36.83 8.36 -8.34
CA SER A 404 -35.61 7.57 -8.27
C SER A 404 -34.42 8.38 -7.76
N ASN A 405 -33.35 7.69 -7.32
CA ASN A 405 -32.09 8.32 -6.94
C ASN A 405 -31.50 9.20 -8.05
N ALA A 406 -31.71 8.84 -9.32
CA ALA A 406 -31.24 9.64 -10.45
C ALA A 406 -31.97 10.99 -10.53
N ALA A 407 -33.30 11.01 -10.35
CA ALA A 407 -34.08 12.25 -10.31
C ALA A 407 -33.71 13.11 -9.10
N ARG A 408 -33.48 12.49 -7.93
CA ARG A 408 -33.01 13.16 -6.71
C ARG A 408 -31.61 13.78 -6.89
N ASN A 409 -30.71 13.12 -7.61
CA ASN A 409 -29.39 13.67 -7.94
C ASN A 409 -29.49 14.84 -8.93
N LEU A 410 -30.36 14.76 -9.94
CA LEU A 410 -30.55 15.85 -10.90
C LEU A 410 -31.10 17.11 -10.21
N LEU A 411 -32.02 16.92 -9.27
CA LEU A 411 -32.64 17.98 -8.49
C LEU A 411 -31.61 18.86 -7.74
N SER A 412 -30.46 18.30 -7.34
CA SER A 412 -29.44 19.09 -6.62
C SER A 412 -28.87 20.24 -7.45
N LEU A 413 -28.90 20.13 -8.79
CA LEU A 413 -28.42 21.17 -9.70
C LEU A 413 -29.40 22.34 -9.88
N MET A 414 -30.63 22.21 -9.37
CA MET A 414 -31.72 23.18 -9.58
C MET A 414 -31.98 24.05 -8.34
N ARG A 415 -31.20 23.92 -7.26
CA ARG A 415 -31.43 24.65 -6.01
C ARG A 415 -31.20 26.15 -6.18
N VAL A 416 -32.12 26.97 -5.65
CA VAL A 416 -32.02 28.44 -5.73
C VAL A 416 -32.25 29.18 -4.42
N ALA A 417 -32.96 28.59 -3.44
CA ALA A 417 -33.20 29.20 -2.13
C ALA A 417 -33.63 28.17 -1.08
N VAL A 418 -33.66 28.57 0.18
CA VAL A 418 -34.30 27.85 1.31
C VAL A 418 -35.43 28.71 1.85
N VAL A 419 -36.57 28.11 2.21
CA VAL A 419 -37.68 28.84 2.81
C VAL A 419 -37.52 28.91 4.33
N GLU A 420 -37.64 30.12 4.90
CA GLU A 420 -37.61 30.40 6.34
C GLU A 420 -38.65 29.53 7.07
N TYR A 421 -38.24 28.86 8.14
CA TYR A 421 -39.03 27.86 8.88
C TYR A 421 -39.50 26.62 8.08
N GLY A 422 -39.27 26.56 6.76
CA GLY A 422 -39.49 25.37 5.94
C GLY A 422 -38.49 24.24 6.24
N GLY A 423 -37.39 24.60 6.91
CA GLY A 423 -36.34 23.69 7.37
C GLY A 423 -36.47 23.20 8.82
N GLU A 424 -37.50 23.56 9.60
CA GLU A 424 -37.81 22.90 10.89
C GLU A 424 -38.70 21.64 10.68
N VAL A 425 -38.19 20.78 9.80
CA VAL A 425 -38.31 19.33 9.68
C VAL A 425 -39.52 18.59 10.32
N GLU A 426 -40.56 18.31 9.54
CA GLU A 426 -41.47 17.15 9.76
C GLU A 426 -40.68 15.80 9.73
N ALA A 427 -39.56 15.73 9.01
CA ALA A 427 -38.67 14.56 8.99
C ALA A 427 -37.81 14.37 10.28
N GLN A 428 -37.43 15.41 11.04
CA GLN A 428 -36.76 15.23 12.35
C GLN A 428 -37.74 14.69 13.40
N LYS A 429 -39.04 15.02 13.29
CA LYS A 429 -40.08 14.44 14.16
C LYS A 429 -40.28 12.94 13.95
N LYS A 430 -40.02 12.42 12.75
CA LYS A 430 -40.21 10.99 12.42
C LYS A 430 -38.93 10.14 12.51
N ASN A 431 -37.74 10.70 12.29
CA ASN A 431 -36.51 9.90 12.36
C ASN A 431 -35.25 10.75 12.64
N PRO A 432 -34.82 10.91 13.90
CA PRO A 432 -33.67 11.75 14.28
C PRO A 432 -32.29 11.21 13.82
N SER A 433 -32.23 10.07 13.14
CA SER A 433 -30.98 9.37 12.78
C SER A 433 -30.56 9.49 11.31
N MET A 434 -31.20 10.34 10.49
CA MET A 434 -30.85 10.50 9.08
C MET A 434 -29.86 11.68 8.92
N PRO A 435 -28.59 11.46 8.53
CA PRO A 435 -27.64 12.55 8.34
C PRO A 435 -27.99 13.35 7.08
N ILE A 436 -28.08 14.68 7.21
CA ILE A 436 -28.12 15.60 6.08
C ILE A 436 -26.69 15.68 5.55
N TYR A 437 -26.41 15.12 4.38
CA TYR A 437 -25.12 15.30 3.73
C TYR A 437 -24.91 16.79 3.43
N GLY A 438 -24.01 17.45 4.16
CA GLY A 438 -23.59 18.84 3.93
C GLY A 438 -23.60 19.76 5.15
N THR A 439 -23.96 19.31 6.36
CA THR A 439 -24.03 20.17 7.56
C THR A 439 -22.84 20.07 8.51
N ASP A 440 -21.80 19.28 8.21
CA ASP A 440 -20.72 19.01 9.16
C ASP A 440 -19.75 20.20 9.42
N HIS A 441 -20.01 21.37 8.84
CA HIS A 441 -19.22 22.58 9.04
C HIS A 441 -20.07 23.80 9.35
N VAL A 442 -20.85 23.74 10.43
CA VAL A 442 -21.34 24.95 11.10
C VAL A 442 -21.04 24.82 12.59
N LYS A 443 -19.82 25.21 12.98
CA LYS A 443 -19.60 25.67 14.36
C LYS A 443 -20.14 27.09 14.43
N ALA A 444 -21.07 27.31 15.34
CA ALA A 444 -21.52 28.63 15.73
C ALA A 444 -20.35 29.45 16.29
N GLU A 445 -20.17 30.66 15.76
CA GLU A 445 -19.63 31.81 16.51
C GLU A 445 -20.76 32.82 16.71
#